data_AF-D8L1V3-F1
#
_entry.id   AF-D8L1V3-F1
#
_cell.length_a   1.000
_cell.length_b   1.000
_cell.length_c   1.000
_cell.angle_alpha   90.00
_cell.angle_beta   90.00
_cell.angle_gamma   90.00
#
_symmetry.space_group_name_H-M   'P 1'
#
loop_
_entity.id
_entity.type
_entity.pdbx_description
1 polymer ?
#
loop_
_entity_poly.entity_id
_entity_poly.type
_entity_poly.pdbx_seq_one_letter_code
_entity_poly.pdbx_strand_id
1 'polypeptide(L)'
;SGCGVLPEDIRHLFTKFSQPRNGSDRINNGAGLGLAICKRFVNTMGGHIWIESEGIDRGSIVAFIVQLGICDNHSDTTTHQVQMPPKGQANYGSGDVIG
;
A
#
# COMPACT_ATOMS: atom_id res chain seq x y z
N SER A 1 -9.80 22.89 -8.86
CA SER A 1 -8.38 23.03 -9.22
C SER A 1 -7.58 23.36 -7.97
N GLY A 2 -6.37 22.80 -7.83
CA GLY A 2 -5.50 22.99 -6.65
C GLY A 2 -4.53 24.16 -6.79
N CYS A 3 -3.70 24.42 -5.77
CA CYS A 3 -2.78 25.57 -5.71
C CYS A 3 -1.61 25.53 -6.70
N GLY A 4 -1.38 24.40 -7.38
CA GLY A 4 -0.23 24.24 -8.28
C GLY A 4 1.11 24.12 -7.54
N VAL A 5 2.19 24.04 -8.31
CA VAL A 5 3.56 23.86 -7.80
C VAL A 5 4.53 24.75 -8.58
N LEU A 6 5.46 25.41 -7.90
CA LEU A 6 6.54 26.15 -8.56
C LEU A 6 7.53 25.20 -9.25
N PRO A 7 8.02 25.52 -10.46
CA PRO A 7 8.98 24.67 -11.17
C PRO A 7 10.23 24.31 -10.36
N GLU A 8 10.69 25.22 -9.51
CA GLU A 8 11.83 25.02 -8.61
C GLU A 8 11.57 24.00 -7.49
N ASP A 9 10.33 23.91 -7.00
CA ASP A 9 9.92 23.00 -5.93
C ASP A 9 9.68 21.56 -6.42
N ILE A 10 9.40 21.38 -7.73
CA ILE A 10 9.10 20.07 -8.33
C ILE A 10 10.14 19.00 -7.96
N ARG A 11 11.43 19.36 -8.00
CA ARG A 11 12.52 18.42 -7.69
C ARG A 11 12.54 17.99 -6.23
N HIS A 12 12.04 18.84 -5.34
CA HIS A 12 12.07 18.61 -3.90
C HIS A 12 10.85 17.84 -3.40
N LEU A 13 9.73 17.85 -4.12
CA LEU A 13 8.48 17.20 -3.70
C LEU A 13 8.60 15.70 -3.38
N PHE A 14 9.53 15.00 -4.03
CA PHE A 14 9.79 13.58 -3.78
C PHE A 14 10.75 13.30 -2.62
N THR A 15 11.22 14.35 -1.95
CA THR A 15 12.13 14.26 -0.80
C THR A 15 11.33 14.16 0.48
N LYS A 16 11.76 13.29 1.39
CA LYS A 16 11.13 13.16 2.71
C LYS A 16 11.16 14.49 3.44
N PHE A 17 10.05 14.86 4.08
CA PHE A 17 9.93 16.10 4.86
C PHE A 17 10.07 17.39 4.04
N SER A 18 10.01 17.30 2.70
CA SER A 18 9.97 18.50 1.87
C SER A 18 8.59 19.15 1.97
N GLN A 19 8.56 20.40 2.42
CA GLN A 19 7.39 21.26 2.39
C GLN A 19 7.68 22.40 1.38
N PRO A 20 6.77 22.70 0.44
CA PRO A 20 6.93 23.86 -0.44
C PRO A 20 7.07 25.12 0.40
N ARG A 21 8.09 25.93 0.10
CA ARG A 21 8.42 27.10 0.93
C ARG A 21 7.42 28.25 0.75
N ASN A 22 6.62 28.21 -0.32
CA ASN A 22 5.82 29.34 -0.77
C ASN A 22 4.37 28.91 -1.02
N GLY A 23 3.43 29.45 -0.25
CA GLY A 23 2.03 29.51 -0.66
C GLY A 23 1.01 29.30 0.45
N SER A 24 0.75 30.36 1.21
CA SER A 24 -0.36 30.54 2.16
C SER A 24 -0.32 29.68 3.43
N ASP A 25 -0.73 30.27 4.55
CA ASP A 25 -0.84 29.72 5.91
C ASP A 25 -1.79 28.50 6.06
N ARG A 26 -2.03 27.75 4.99
CA ARG A 26 -2.62 26.42 5.08
C ARG A 26 -1.51 25.46 5.47
N ILE A 27 -1.46 25.21 6.78
CA ILE A 27 -0.85 24.05 7.40
C ILE A 27 -1.29 22.81 6.61
N ASN A 28 -0.50 22.41 5.61
CA ASN A 28 -0.61 21.09 5.02
C ASN A 28 -0.14 20.14 6.12
N ASN A 29 -1.10 19.59 6.87
CA ASN A 29 -0.93 18.74 8.04
C ASN A 29 -0.35 17.36 7.69
N GLY A 30 0.74 17.35 6.94
CA GLY A 30 1.43 16.16 6.48
C GLY A 30 2.93 16.36 6.59
N ALA A 31 3.62 15.36 7.12
CA ALA A 31 5.08 15.36 7.28
C ALA A 31 5.87 15.34 5.95
N GLY A 32 5.25 15.66 4.80
CA GLY A 32 5.91 15.60 3.49
C GLY A 32 6.40 14.20 3.11
N LEU A 33 5.71 13.15 3.60
CA LEU A 33 6.14 11.75 3.39
C LEU A 33 5.39 11.05 2.26
N GLY A 34 4.16 11.46 1.93
CA GLY A 34 3.30 10.72 1.00
C GLY A 34 3.96 10.49 -0.36
N LEU A 35 4.46 11.55 -1.00
CA LEU A 35 5.05 11.44 -2.32
C LEU A 35 6.43 10.75 -2.31
N ALA A 36 7.19 10.88 -1.22
CA ALA A 36 8.42 10.13 -1.01
C ALA A 36 8.15 8.61 -0.88
N ILE A 37 7.05 8.23 -0.22
CA ILE A 37 6.60 6.83 -0.13
C ILE A 37 6.16 6.31 -1.50
N CYS A 38 5.36 7.09 -2.24
CA CYS A 38 4.94 6.72 -3.60
C CYS A 38 6.16 6.46 -4.50
N LYS A 39 7.15 7.36 -4.49
CA LYS A 39 8.40 7.17 -5.25
C LYS A 39 9.13 5.90 -4.86
N ARG A 40 9.20 5.58 -3.57
CA ARG A 40 9.81 4.32 -3.11
C ARG A 40 9.08 3.11 -3.70
N PHE A 41 7.76 3.06 -3.62
CA PHE A 41 6.99 1.94 -4.16
C PHE A 41 7.11 1.81 -5.68
N VAL A 42 6.97 2.91 -6.40
CA VAL A 42 7.12 2.94 -7.86
C VAL A 42 8.51 2.46 -8.27
N ASN A 43 9.56 2.94 -7.61
CA ASN A 43 10.92 2.47 -7.87
C ASN A 43 11.11 0.97 -7.55
N THR A 44 10.51 0.48 -6.46
CA THR A 44 10.54 -0.96 -6.11
C THR A 44 9.81 -1.81 -7.16
N MET A 45 8.79 -1.27 -7.80
CA MET A 45 8.09 -1.90 -8.93
C MET A 45 8.81 -1.70 -10.29
N GLY A 46 10.06 -1.24 -10.29
CA GLY A 46 10.83 -0.97 -11.52
C GLY A 46 10.26 0.16 -12.38
N GLY A 47 9.43 1.01 -11.80
CA GLY A 47 8.68 2.05 -12.47
C GLY A 47 9.32 3.44 -12.41
N HIS A 48 8.58 4.42 -12.90
CA HIS A 48 8.94 5.84 -12.86
C HIS A 48 7.74 6.71 -12.44
N ILE A 49 7.98 7.77 -11.67
CA ILE A 49 6.95 8.72 -11.20
C ILE A 49 7.45 10.16 -11.44
N TRP A 50 6.55 11.03 -11.91
CA TRP A 50 6.83 12.44 -12.17
C TRP A 50 5.60 13.31 -11.87
N ILE A 51 5.80 14.63 -11.89
CA ILE A 51 4.75 15.62 -11.67
C ILE A 51 4.86 16.73 -12.72
N GLU A 52 3.71 17.16 -13.22
CA GLU A 52 3.55 18.26 -14.16
C GLU A 52 2.67 19.33 -13.52
N SER A 53 3.07 20.59 -13.63
CA SER A 53 2.28 21.73 -13.16
C SER A 53 2.59 22.94 -14.04
N GLU A 54 1.55 23.66 -14.46
CA GLU A 54 1.69 24.91 -15.22
C GLU A 54 2.00 26.12 -14.32
N GLY A 55 2.24 25.89 -13.02
CA GLY A 55 2.49 26.94 -12.04
C GLY A 55 1.34 27.11 -11.03
N ILE A 56 1.43 28.20 -10.26
CA ILE A 56 0.51 28.50 -9.17
C ILE A 56 -0.92 28.71 -9.70
N ASP A 57 -1.91 28.22 -8.94
CA ASP A 57 -3.35 28.28 -9.22
C ASP A 57 -3.82 27.53 -10.49
N ARG A 58 -2.95 26.75 -11.12
CA ARG A 58 -3.27 25.90 -12.28
C ARG A 58 -3.47 24.43 -11.92
N GLY A 59 -3.20 24.05 -10.66
CA GLY A 59 -3.18 22.66 -10.23
C GLY A 59 -1.94 21.90 -10.73
N SER A 60 -1.92 20.60 -10.46
CA SER A 60 -0.80 19.72 -10.81
C SER A 60 -1.30 18.30 -11.08
N ILE A 61 -0.58 17.57 -11.94
CA ILE A 61 -0.84 16.18 -12.28
C ILE A 61 0.37 15.36 -11.84
N VAL A 62 0.15 14.31 -11.05
CA VAL A 62 1.17 13.33 -10.71
C VAL A 62 0.88 12.06 -11.50
N ALA A 63 1.88 11.58 -12.25
CA ALA A 63 1.76 10.41 -13.08
C ALA A 63 2.87 9.41 -12.75
N PHE A 64 2.57 8.12 -12.89
CA PHE A 64 3.54 7.06 -12.72
C PHE A 64 3.29 5.90 -13.68
N ILE A 65 4.35 5.16 -13.96
CA ILE A 65 4.34 3.93 -14.75
C ILE A 65 5.04 2.84 -13.94
N VAL A 66 4.54 1.61 -14.01
CA VAL A 66 5.11 0.43 -13.34
C VAL A 66 4.96 -0.79 -14.23
N GLN A 67 5.87 -1.74 -14.09
CA GLN A 67 5.76 -3.04 -14.76
C GLN A 67 5.07 -4.02 -13.82
N LEU A 68 3.97 -4.61 -14.27
CA LEU A 68 3.22 -5.62 -13.51
C LEU A 68 3.33 -6.97 -14.22
N GLY A 69 3.36 -8.04 -13.43
CA GLY A 69 3.18 -9.40 -13.96
C GLY A 69 1.73 -9.64 -14.35
N ILE A 70 1.50 -10.47 -15.36
CA ILE A 70 0.17 -11.01 -15.65
C ILE A 70 -0.02 -12.21 -14.73
N CYS A 71 -1.02 -12.17 -13.86
CA CYS A 71 -1.40 -13.34 -13.08
C CYS A 71 -2.36 -14.18 -13.92
N ASP A 72 -1.95 -15.38 -14.31
CA ASP A 72 -2.88 -16.39 -14.77
C ASP A 72 -3.69 -16.86 -13.55
N ASN A 73 -5.02 -16.67 -13.59
CA ASN A 73 -5.91 -17.18 -12.56
C ASN A 73 -5.87 -18.71 -12.58
N HIS A 74 -4.92 -19.32 -11.89
CA HIS A 74 -5.05 -20.73 -11.54
C HIS A 74 -6.03 -20.80 -10.37
N SER A 75 -7.28 -21.09 -10.68
CA SER A 75 -8.24 -21.57 -9.71
C SER A 75 -7.76 -22.92 -9.18
N ASP A 76 -6.78 -22.89 -8.28
CA ASP A 76 -6.49 -23.99 -7.37
C ASP A 76 -7.66 -24.04 -6.38
N THR A 77 -8.76 -24.62 -6.83
CA THR A 77 -9.75 -25.26 -5.97
C THR A 77 -9.08 -26.49 -5.36
N THR A 78 -8.05 -26.29 -4.53
CA THR A 78 -7.61 -27.33 -3.61
C THR A 78 -8.71 -27.44 -2.56
N THR A 79 -9.59 -28.40 -2.82
CA THR A 79 -10.59 -28.86 -1.87
C THR A 79 -9.84 -29.33 -0.62
N HIS A 80 -9.76 -28.49 0.41
CA HIS A 80 -9.45 -28.94 1.77
C HIS A 80 -10.64 -29.78 2.25
N GLN A 81 -10.68 -31.07 1.86
CA GLN A 81 -11.49 -32.04 2.56
C GLN A 81 -10.93 -32.15 3.99
N VAL A 82 -11.68 -31.62 4.94
CA VAL A 82 -11.45 -31.85 6.36
C VAL A 82 -11.73 -33.33 6.62
N GLN A 83 -10.69 -34.16 6.58
CA GLN A 83 -10.75 -35.55 7.04
C GLN A 83 -10.98 -35.52 8.56
N MET A 84 -12.20 -35.83 8.99
CA MET A 84 -12.48 -36.08 10.41
C MET A 84 -11.70 -37.33 10.87
N PRO A 85 -11.08 -37.30 12.07
CA PRO A 85 -10.48 -38.50 12.63
C PRO A 85 -11.56 -39.55 12.92
N PRO A 86 -11.23 -40.86 12.83
CA PRO A 86 -12.20 -41.92 13.08
C PRO A 86 -12.67 -41.86 14.54
N LYS A 87 -13.98 -42.03 14.76
CA LYS A 87 -14.59 -42.11 16.09
C LYS A 87 -13.93 -43.22 16.89
N GLY A 88 -13.13 -42.87 17.89
CA GLY A 88 -12.65 -43.81 18.90
C GLY A 88 -13.83 -44.35 19.71
N GLN A 89 -13.99 -45.67 19.73
CA GLN A 89 -14.96 -46.36 20.60
C GLN A 89 -14.59 -46.08 22.06
N ALA A 90 -15.47 -45.37 22.77
CA ALA A 90 -15.38 -45.21 24.21
C ALA A 90 -15.79 -46.52 24.88
N ASN A 91 -14.81 -47.33 25.28
CA ASN A 91 -15.03 -48.40 26.25
C ASN A 91 -15.10 -47.77 27.64
N TYR A 92 -16.31 -47.55 28.15
CA TYR A 92 -16.53 -47.27 29.56
C TYR A 92 -16.35 -48.57 30.34
N GLY A 93 -15.12 -48.79 30.81
CA GLY A 93 -14.81 -49.80 31.81
C GLY A 93 -15.34 -49.37 33.17
N SER A 94 -16.28 -50.15 33.69
CA SER A 94 -16.73 -50.13 35.08
C SER A 94 -15.55 -50.33 36.03
N GLY A 95 -15.40 -49.46 37.02
CA GLY A 95 -14.36 -49.56 38.05
C GLY A 95 -14.85 -48.96 39.35
N ASP A 96 -15.23 -49.83 40.27
CA ASP A 96 -15.73 -49.54 41.62
C ASP A 96 -14.73 -48.73 42.45
N VAL A 97 -15.23 -47.80 43.26
CA VAL A 97 -14.43 -47.02 44.21
C VAL A 97 -14.64 -47.59 45.61
N ILE A 98 -13.60 -48.22 46.15
CA ILE A 98 -13.49 -48.61 47.56
C ILE A 98 -12.34 -47.78 48.14
N GLY A 99 -12.59 -47.05 49.23
CA GLY A 99 -11.60 -46.25 49.95
C GLY A 99 -12.24 -45.21 50.85
#